data_AF-F1Z4L9-F1
#
_entry.id   AF-F1Z4L9-F1
#
_cell.length_a   1.000
_cell.length_b   1.000
_cell.length_c   1.000
_cell.angle_alpha   90.00
_cell.angle_beta   90.00
_cell.angle_gamma   90.00
#
_symmetry.space_group_name_H-M   'P 1'
#
loop_
_entity.id
_entity.type
_entity.pdbx_description
1 polymer ?
#
loop_
_entity_poly.entity_id
_entity_poly.type
_entity_poly.pdbx_seq_one_letter_code
_entity_poly.pdbx_strand_id
1 'polypeptide(L)'
;MGARFPREEGRRIVQEVVKLAGAINREPGRSRRIKEIRLFGSVLTGSDDETAGDVDLVVLVERRLLPKEILGQLEQAERQSAPAHFDHVDQIHWPRTQILRQLKSISRKISLHGNE
;
A
#
# COMPACT_ATOMS: atom_id res chain seq x y z
N MET A 1 8.17 -10.55 -16.95
CA MET A 1 9.27 -9.85 -16.27
C MET A 1 9.43 -8.49 -16.94
N GLY A 2 9.35 -7.39 -16.18
CA GLY A 2 9.56 -6.04 -16.71
C GLY A 2 11.04 -5.81 -17.06
N ALA A 3 11.33 -4.75 -17.81
CA ALA A 3 12.70 -4.33 -18.06
C ALA A 3 13.39 -3.97 -16.72
N ARG A 4 14.63 -4.44 -16.55
CA ARG A 4 15.46 -4.09 -15.38
C ARG A 4 15.71 -2.58 -15.37
N PHE A 5 15.85 -2.01 -14.18
CA PHE A 5 16.06 -0.57 -13.99
C PHE A 5 17.14 -0.30 -12.94
N PRO A 6 17.77 0.89 -12.92
CA PRO A 6 18.79 1.21 -11.93
C PRO A 6 18.28 1.08 -10.50
N ARG A 7 19.03 0.41 -9.61
CA ARG A 7 18.62 0.21 -8.20
C ARG A 7 18.32 1.53 -7.49
N GLU A 8 19.03 2.60 -7.84
CA GLU A 8 18.79 3.94 -7.31
C GLU A 8 17.36 4.43 -7.59
N GLU A 9 16.82 4.16 -8.78
CA GLU A 9 15.42 4.49 -9.10
C GLU A 9 14.46 3.72 -8.19
N GLY A 10 14.76 2.44 -7.90
CA GLY A 10 13.99 1.65 -6.93
C GLY A 10 13.99 2.26 -5.54
N ARG A 11 15.14 2.76 -5.07
CA ARG A 11 15.25 3.46 -3.79
C ARG A 11 14.41 4.74 -3.76
N ARG A 12 14.39 5.52 -4.84
CA ARG A 12 13.52 6.71 -4.97
C ARG A 12 12.03 6.33 -4.91
N ILE A 13 11.64 5.26 -5.58
CA ILE A 13 10.26 4.74 -5.51
C ILE A 13 9.90 4.37 -4.06
N VAL A 14 10.78 3.68 -3.33
CA VAL A 14 10.57 3.34 -1.91
C VAL A 14 10.39 4.59 -1.05
N GLN A 15 11.18 5.65 -1.28
CA GLN A 15 11.03 6.91 -0.56
C GLN A 15 9.66 7.56 -0.80
N GLU A 16 9.18 7.59 -2.04
CA GLU A 16 7.83 8.10 -2.36
C GLU A 16 6.72 7.23 -1.74
N VAL A 17 6.91 5.91 -1.67
CA VAL A 17 6.00 4.99 -0.96
C VAL A 17 5.91 5.35 0.52
N VAL A 18 7.05 5.54 1.19
CA VAL A 18 7.08 5.90 2.62
C VAL A 18 6.42 7.26 2.85
N LYS A 19 6.67 8.23 1.97
CA LYS A 19 6.06 9.57 2.03
C LYS A 19 4.54 9.51 1.87
N LEU A 20 4.05 8.78 0.87
CA LEU A 20 2.60 8.59 0.67
C LEU A 20 1.98 7.83 1.85
N ALA A 21 2.66 6.81 2.38
CA ALA A 21 2.20 6.09 3.55
C ALA A 21 2.05 7.01 4.78
N GLY A 22 3.00 7.93 4.97
CA GLY A 22 2.90 8.98 5.99
C GLY A 22 1.71 9.91 5.78
N ALA A 23 1.41 10.30 4.53
CA ALA A 23 0.23 11.11 4.21
C ALA A 23 -1.08 10.36 4.49
N ILE A 24 -1.20 9.11 4.02
CA ILE A 24 -2.36 8.22 4.30
C ILE A 24 -2.56 8.08 5.81
N ASN A 25 -1.48 7.88 6.58
CA ASN A 25 -1.55 7.73 8.02
C ASN A 25 -1.94 9.00 8.77
N ARG A 26 -1.85 10.19 8.16
CA ARG A 26 -2.30 11.47 8.75
C ARG A 26 -3.71 11.86 8.33
N GLU A 27 -4.27 11.22 7.30
CA GLU A 27 -5.61 11.52 6.82
C GLU A 27 -6.66 11.17 7.89
N PRO A 28 -7.43 12.12 8.44
CA PRO A 28 -8.34 11.86 9.55
C PRO A 28 -9.56 11.02 9.13
N GLY A 29 -9.97 11.10 7.86
CA GLY A 29 -11.14 10.40 7.31
C GLY A 29 -10.96 8.91 7.03
N ARG A 30 -9.87 8.29 7.46
CA ARG A 30 -9.60 6.87 7.23
C ARG A 30 -9.80 6.01 8.46
N SER A 31 -10.45 4.86 8.27
CA SER A 31 -10.60 3.85 9.32
C SER A 31 -9.32 3.05 9.56
N ARG A 32 -8.47 2.95 8.53
CA ARG A 32 -7.25 2.12 8.52
C ARG A 32 -5.99 2.96 8.38
N ARG A 33 -4.90 2.39 8.87
CA ARG A 33 -3.53 2.93 8.76
C ARG A 33 -2.58 1.87 8.22
N ILE A 34 -1.52 2.31 7.59
CA ILE A 34 -0.35 1.48 7.29
C ILE A 34 0.47 1.38 8.56
N LYS A 35 0.57 0.18 9.12
CA LYS A 35 1.38 -0.11 10.31
C LYS A 35 2.84 -0.31 9.95
N GLU A 36 3.10 -1.03 8.86
CA GLU A 36 4.43 -1.48 8.51
C GLU A 36 4.56 -1.64 6.99
N ILE A 37 5.75 -1.33 6.48
CA ILE A 37 6.17 -1.61 5.11
C ILE A 37 7.52 -2.33 5.21
N ARG A 38 7.59 -3.54 4.65
CA ARG A 38 8.82 -4.34 4.57
C ARG A 38 9.27 -4.39 3.12
N LEU A 39 10.47 -3.89 2.87
CA LEU A 39 11.16 -3.99 1.59
C LEU A 39 11.95 -5.30 1.55
N PHE A 40 11.94 -5.98 0.42
CA PHE A 40 12.79 -7.13 0.17
C PHE A 40 13.17 -7.20 -1.33
N GLY A 41 13.78 -8.30 -1.75
CA GLY A 41 14.15 -8.51 -3.14
C GLY A 41 15.30 -7.63 -3.63
N SER A 42 15.41 -7.50 -4.95
CA SER A 42 16.60 -6.97 -5.63
C SER A 42 16.95 -5.52 -5.28
N VAL A 43 15.97 -4.68 -4.93
CA VAL A 43 16.21 -3.30 -4.49
C VAL A 43 16.92 -3.25 -3.13
N LEU A 44 16.63 -4.21 -2.23
CA LEU A 44 17.27 -4.30 -0.92
C LEU A 44 18.66 -4.94 -1.03
N THR A 45 18.75 -6.10 -1.68
CA THR A 45 19.97 -6.94 -1.67
C THR A 45 21.02 -6.49 -2.67
N GLY A 46 20.62 -5.76 -3.72
CA GLY A 46 21.48 -5.48 -4.88
C GLY A 46 21.65 -6.70 -5.80
N SER A 47 22.15 -6.42 -7.00
CA SER A 47 22.66 -7.38 -7.97
C SER A 47 24.00 -6.88 -8.51
N ASP A 48 24.79 -7.77 -9.12
CA ASP A 48 26.15 -7.45 -9.62
C ASP A 48 26.16 -6.30 -10.64
N ASP A 49 25.06 -6.07 -11.34
CA ASP A 49 24.89 -5.02 -12.34
C ASP A 49 24.22 -3.73 -11.80
N GLU A 50 24.00 -3.62 -10.48
CA GLU A 50 23.35 -2.48 -9.82
C GLU A 50 21.93 -2.15 -10.36
N THR A 51 21.23 -3.17 -10.87
CA THR A 51 19.85 -3.04 -11.36
C THR A 51 18.85 -3.84 -10.52
N ALA A 52 17.56 -3.55 -10.67
CA ALA A 52 16.47 -4.25 -10.02
C ALA A 52 15.40 -4.63 -11.05
N GLY A 53 14.65 -5.71 -10.77
CA GLY A 53 13.52 -6.14 -11.60
C GLY A 53 12.24 -5.38 -11.27
N ASP A 54 11.97 -5.20 -9.98
CA ASP A 54 10.81 -4.56 -9.37
C ASP A 54 11.11 -4.14 -7.93
N VAL A 55 10.16 -3.43 -7.31
CA VAL A 55 10.19 -3.01 -5.91
C VAL A 55 9.25 -3.92 -5.13
N ASP A 56 9.81 -4.94 -4.49
CA ASP A 56 9.06 -5.91 -3.70
C ASP A 56 8.75 -5.40 -2.30
N LEU A 57 7.47 -5.23 -2.01
CA LEU A 57 6.99 -4.72 -0.73
C LEU A 57 5.93 -5.63 -0.13
N VAL A 58 6.03 -5.83 1.18
CA VAL A 58 4.95 -6.30 2.03
C VAL A 58 4.40 -5.11 2.80
N VAL A 59 3.08 -4.88 2.75
CA VAL A 59 2.42 -3.77 3.44
C VAL A 59 1.39 -4.30 4.43
N LEU A 60 1.59 -4.01 5.72
CA LEU A 60 0.65 -4.33 6.77
C LEU A 60 -0.30 -3.15 7.01
N VAL A 61 -1.59 -3.37 6.77
CA VAL A 61 -2.66 -2.40 7.00
C VAL A 61 -3.54 -2.90 8.13
N GLU A 62 -3.78 -2.05 9.13
CA GLU A 62 -4.64 -2.38 10.25
C GLU A 62 -5.66 -1.27 10.54
N ARG A 63 -6.66 -1.57 11.36
CA ARG A 63 -7.60 -0.58 11.87
C ARG A 63 -6.86 0.42 12.76
N ARG A 64 -7.30 1.67 12.75
CA ARG A 64 -6.84 2.65 13.74
C ARG A 64 -7.44 2.37 15.11
N LEU A 65 -6.70 2.75 16.13
CA LEU A 65 -7.16 2.72 17.51
C LEU A 65 -8.06 3.94 17.74
N LEU A 66 -9.33 3.81 17.39
CA LEU A 66 -10.36 4.83 17.54
C LEU A 66 -11.56 4.25 18.32
N PRO A 67 -12.39 5.08 18.96
CA PRO A 67 -13.67 4.65 19.49
C PRO A 67 -14.49 3.90 18.44
N LYS A 68 -15.20 2.83 18.86
CA LYS A 68 -15.92 1.92 17.97
C LYS A 68 -16.92 2.63 17.06
N GLU A 69 -17.62 3.63 17.60
CA GLU A 69 -18.61 4.43 16.85
C GLU A 69 -17.95 5.23 15.72
N ILE A 70 -16.85 5.94 16.04
CA ILE A 70 -16.09 6.71 15.06
C ILE A 70 -15.50 5.78 13.99
N LEU A 71 -14.89 4.67 14.41
CA LEU A 71 -14.35 3.69 13.48
C LEU A 71 -15.44 3.13 12.55
N GLY A 72 -16.61 2.81 13.09
CA GLY A 72 -17.76 2.32 12.33
C GLY A 72 -18.27 3.32 11.30
N GLN A 73 -18.35 4.61 11.65
CA GLN A 73 -18.73 5.68 10.72
C GLN A 73 -17.73 5.81 9.57
N LEU A 74 -16.43 5.77 9.86
CA LEU A 74 -15.38 5.82 8.85
C LEU A 74 -15.42 4.59 7.93
N GLU A 75 -15.55 3.38 8.49
CA GLU A 75 -15.65 2.15 7.69
C GLU A 75 -16.89 2.16 6.79
N GLN A 76 -18.02 2.68 7.29
CA GLN A 76 -19.24 2.80 6.49
C GLN A 76 -19.09 3.80 5.35
N ALA A 77 -18.50 4.97 5.60
CA ALA A 77 -18.23 5.98 4.58
C ALA A 77 -17.28 5.44 3.50
N GLU A 78 -16.23 4.72 3.90
CA GLU A 78 -15.32 4.08 2.95
C GLU A 78 -16.03 3.00 2.13
N ARG A 79 -16.88 2.15 2.73
CA ARG A 79 -17.68 1.14 1.99
C ARG A 79 -18.61 1.77 0.95
N GLN A 80 -19.21 2.92 1.25
CA GLN A 80 -20.06 3.64 0.30
C GLN A 80 -19.28 4.18 -0.91
N SER A 81 -17.97 4.36 -0.77
CA SER A 81 -17.07 4.74 -1.88
C SER A 81 -16.60 3.53 -2.72
N ALA A 82 -17.05 2.32 -2.42
CA ALA A 82 -16.67 1.12 -3.16
C ALA A 82 -17.24 1.13 -4.59
N PRO A 83 -16.52 0.55 -5.57
CA PRO A 83 -17.06 0.40 -6.92
C PRO A 83 -18.39 -0.37 -6.91
N ALA A 84 -19.33 0.03 -7.77
CA ALA A 84 -20.69 -0.54 -7.78
C ALA A 84 -20.76 -2.06 -8.07
N HIS A 85 -19.74 -2.62 -8.71
CA HIS A 85 -19.65 -4.06 -9.00
C HIS A 85 -19.08 -4.89 -7.86
N PHE A 86 -18.64 -4.26 -6.75
CA PHE A 86 -18.07 -4.98 -5.61
C PHE A 86 -19.18 -5.65 -4.81
N ASP A 87 -19.00 -6.94 -4.52
CA ASP A 87 -19.88 -7.67 -3.63
C ASP A 87 -19.68 -7.26 -2.16
N HIS A 88 -20.40 -7.91 -1.25
CA HIS A 88 -20.29 -7.57 0.18
C HIS A 88 -18.89 -7.83 0.76
N VAL A 89 -18.22 -8.90 0.33
CA VAL A 89 -16.88 -9.27 0.80
C VAL A 89 -15.85 -8.27 0.28
N ASP A 90 -15.95 -7.91 -1.00
CA ASP A 90 -15.12 -6.88 -1.62
C ASP A 90 -15.27 -5.54 -0.92
N GLN A 91 -16.50 -5.15 -0.55
CA GLN A 91 -16.76 -3.93 0.21
C GLN A 91 -16.13 -3.96 1.60
N ILE A 92 -16.11 -5.11 2.29
CA ILE A 92 -15.44 -5.25 3.59
C ILE A 92 -13.92 -5.02 3.45
N HIS A 93 -13.32 -5.54 2.39
CA HIS A 93 -11.89 -5.38 2.11
C HIS A 93 -11.54 -4.05 1.45
N TRP A 94 -12.53 -3.30 0.95
CA TRP A 94 -12.34 -2.08 0.18
C TRP A 94 -11.43 -1.03 0.86
N PRO A 95 -11.58 -0.71 2.16
CA PRO A 95 -10.67 0.24 2.82
C PRO A 95 -9.19 -0.15 2.72
N ARG A 96 -8.89 -1.45 2.86
CA ARG A 96 -7.52 -1.98 2.67
C ARG A 96 -7.11 -1.89 1.21
N THR A 97 -7.98 -2.30 0.30
CA THR A 97 -7.74 -2.29 -1.15
C THR A 97 -7.44 -0.88 -1.66
N GLN A 98 -8.15 0.15 -1.19
CA GLN A 98 -7.89 1.54 -1.54
C GLN A 98 -6.46 1.97 -1.18
N ILE A 99 -6.02 1.68 0.04
CA ILE A 99 -4.66 2.00 0.50
C ILE A 99 -3.63 1.33 -0.42
N LEU A 100 -3.77 0.03 -0.69
CA LEU A 100 -2.83 -0.71 -1.53
C LEU A 100 -2.82 -0.22 -2.99
N ARG A 101 -3.99 0.16 -3.53
CA ARG A 101 -4.10 0.76 -4.87
C ARG A 101 -3.40 2.11 -4.93
N GLN A 102 -3.55 2.95 -3.90
CA GLN A 102 -2.85 4.24 -3.83
C GLN A 102 -1.34 4.05 -3.80
N LEU A 103 -0.82 3.11 -3.01
CA LEU A 103 0.62 2.79 -3.01
C LEU A 103 1.10 2.29 -4.38
N LYS A 104 0.34 1.37 -5.03
CA LYS A 104 0.68 0.90 -6.39
C LYS A 104 0.64 1.98 -7.45
N SER A 105 -0.15 3.04 -7.25
CA SER A 105 -0.26 4.13 -8.23
C SER A 105 1.04 4.93 -8.41
N ILE A 106 1.96 4.87 -7.44
CA ILE A 106 3.28 5.54 -7.50
C ILE A 106 4.09 5.03 -8.69
N SER A 107 4.11 3.73 -8.94
CA SER A 107 4.89 3.16 -10.03
C SER A 107 4.40 1.77 -10.40
N ARG A 108 4.40 1.48 -11.71
CA ARG A 108 4.13 0.13 -12.25
C ARG A 108 5.19 -0.90 -11.87
N LYS A 109 6.34 -0.45 -11.34
CA LYS A 109 7.44 -1.30 -10.86
C LYS A 109 7.21 -1.83 -9.44
N ILE A 110 6.11 -1.46 -8.77
CA ILE A 110 5.81 -1.92 -7.40
C ILE A 110 5.07 -3.26 -7.43
N SER A 111 5.69 -4.25 -6.78
CA SER A 111 5.10 -5.56 -6.52
C SER A 111 4.69 -5.61 -5.05
N LEU A 112 3.37 -5.64 -4.78
CA LEU A 112 2.84 -5.79 -3.43
C LEU A 112 2.51 -7.26 -3.16
N HIS A 113 3.09 -7.79 -2.09
CA HIS A 113 2.92 -9.16 -1.65
C HIS A 113 2.00 -9.22 -0.43
N GLY A 114 1.20 -10.29 -0.35
CA GLY A 114 0.34 -10.54 0.81
C GLY A 114 1.16 -10.93 2.04
N ASN A 115 0.74 -10.47 3.22
CA ASN A 115 1.02 -11.19 4.45
C ASN A 115 -0.13 -12.18 4.61
N GLU A 116 0.05 -13.40 4.10
CA GLU A 116 -0.74 -14.55 4.53
C GLU A 116 -0.18 -15.09 5.85
#